data_AF-A0A1L3GCS7-F1
#
_entry.id   AF-A0A1L3GCS7-F1
#
_cell.length_a   1.000
_cell.length_b   1.000
_cell.length_c   1.000
_cell.angle_alpha   90.00
_cell.angle_beta   90.00
_cell.angle_gamma   90.00
#
_symmetry.space_group_name_H-M   'P 1'
#
loop_
_entity.id
_entity.type
_entity.pdbx_description
1 polymer ?
#
loop_
_entity_poly.entity_id
_entity_poly.type
_entity_poly.pdbx_seq_one_letter_code
_entity_poly.pdbx_strand_id
1 'polypeptide(L)'
;MKVSIVARASAVIVSLFILASGYSSAIAESIYPVAALPIPNSSILPNQKISPVPMFIGETVTAKAVTGTTPVPQNPFMAENPWNCMHNDSYQSDVYPTPGPLGSNPVVSSTWLGPPDGIQAIVVGMTFDRANNLLIAASIKVLREQGFAFVQLTLIDATTLATLARFDLPRETLTGTGFRPAGTYFYMAQDNRIVIGTKDRTIWLVSYSFDSPTGLWSFHHDNEAAPWDLTAHIPQGDSIQGLQPDWSGLLWFTSKGGVVGTLDMDTGLVIDSLQLPGERIVNGHAAGEEGGVYIASTLAMYRFDADSDGAPSISWRKTYDAGTHIKEGQTDIGTGTTPTLMGDRFVTITDNGQPQMHVLVYDRADGHLVCSEPVFQPGQASNENSLVATDTSIIVENNFGYKNALKDTTHGRTTTPGLARIDVENDACRTVWTNESESIPTLITKMSLATGLIYTYTKPKGPAATDPWYFTAIDFETGETVWKILAGVGVLYNNHYAGAYLGPDGTLYVGVLGGIVAVRDGE
;
A
#
# COMPACT_ATOMS: atom_id res chain seq x y z
N MET A 1 -38.97 -2.67 68.68
CA MET A 1 -37.75 -1.92 69.06
C MET A 1 -36.56 -2.80 68.68
N LYS A 2 -35.79 -2.38 67.65
CA LYS A 2 -34.36 -2.69 67.32
C LYS A 2 -33.77 -4.03 67.86
N VAL A 3 -33.17 -4.98 67.12
CA VAL A 3 -32.26 -4.93 65.94
C VAL A 3 -32.17 -6.34 65.29
N SER A 4 -32.02 -6.36 63.94
CA SER A 4 -31.34 -7.29 63.00
C SER A 4 -30.89 -8.70 63.45
N ILE A 5 -31.14 -9.71 62.59
CA ILE A 5 -30.13 -10.65 62.08
C ILE A 5 -30.55 -11.17 60.68
N VAL A 6 -29.60 -11.15 59.76
CA VAL A 6 -29.60 -11.66 58.38
C VAL A 6 -29.60 -13.20 58.37
N ALA A 7 -30.45 -13.81 57.53
CA ALA A 7 -30.43 -15.25 57.27
C ALA A 7 -29.80 -15.55 55.91
N ARG A 8 -28.84 -16.49 55.94
CA ARG A 8 -28.06 -17.06 54.83
C ARG A 8 -28.92 -17.97 53.96
N ALA A 9 -28.61 -18.03 52.65
CA ALA A 9 -28.69 -19.26 51.89
C ALA A 9 -27.58 -19.29 50.83
N SER A 10 -26.90 -20.42 50.80
CA SER A 10 -25.64 -20.72 50.12
C SER A 10 -25.83 -21.02 48.63
N ALA A 11 -24.89 -20.60 47.80
CA ALA A 11 -24.50 -21.32 46.59
C ALA A 11 -23.01 -21.10 46.36
N VAL A 12 -22.25 -22.18 46.52
CA VAL A 12 -20.83 -22.28 46.20
C VAL A 12 -20.72 -22.30 44.67
N ILE A 13 -20.07 -21.31 44.07
CA ILE A 13 -19.57 -21.38 42.70
C ILE A 13 -18.04 -21.36 42.78
N VAL A 14 -17.46 -22.51 42.44
CA VAL A 14 -16.04 -22.69 42.22
C VAL A 14 -15.62 -21.77 41.07
N SER A 15 -14.82 -20.75 41.38
CA SER A 15 -14.18 -19.92 40.36
C SER A 15 -12.92 -20.66 39.87
N LEU A 16 -13.01 -21.32 38.72
CA LEU A 16 -11.82 -21.72 37.96
C LEU A 16 -11.31 -20.47 37.24
N PHE A 17 -10.22 -19.90 37.73
CA PHE A 17 -9.40 -18.97 36.95
C PHE A 17 -8.69 -19.78 35.86
N ILE A 18 -9.27 -19.81 34.67
CA ILE A 18 -8.51 -20.13 33.46
C ILE A 18 -7.89 -18.80 33.02
N LEU A 19 -6.60 -18.63 33.30
CA LEU A 19 -5.74 -17.72 32.55
C LEU A 19 -5.66 -18.26 31.12
N ALA A 20 -6.65 -17.89 30.30
CA ALA A 20 -6.54 -18.05 28.86
C ALA A 20 -5.59 -16.95 28.38
N SER A 21 -4.35 -17.32 28.09
CA SER A 21 -3.53 -16.61 27.12
C SER A 21 -4.29 -16.64 25.78
N GLY A 22 -5.12 -15.62 25.56
CA GLY A 22 -5.98 -15.54 24.40
C GLY A 22 -5.18 -15.19 23.15
N TYR A 23 -4.70 -16.20 22.44
CA TYR A 23 -4.40 -16.05 21.02
C TYR A 23 -5.74 -15.85 20.31
N SER A 24 -5.93 -14.68 19.68
CA SER A 24 -7.09 -14.43 18.83
C SER A 24 -6.89 -15.23 17.55
N SER A 25 -7.57 -16.35 17.40
CA SER A 25 -7.52 -17.15 16.17
C SER A 25 -8.13 -16.36 15.01
N ALA A 26 -7.48 -16.40 13.85
CA ALA A 26 -8.08 -15.92 12.61
C ALA A 26 -9.28 -16.78 12.22
N ILE A 27 -10.20 -16.18 11.47
CA ILE A 27 -11.37 -16.87 10.93
C ILE A 27 -11.20 -16.86 9.41
N ALA A 28 -10.90 -18.04 8.85
CA ALA A 28 -11.03 -18.30 7.43
C ALA A 28 -12.50 -18.67 7.16
N GLU A 29 -13.18 -17.94 6.28
CA GLU A 29 -14.56 -18.24 5.91
C GLU A 29 -14.63 -18.60 4.43
N SER A 30 -14.99 -19.85 4.15
CA SER A 30 -15.44 -20.26 2.82
C SER A 30 -16.82 -19.66 2.58
N ILE A 31 -16.94 -18.78 1.59
CA ILE A 31 -18.22 -18.20 1.20
C ILE A 31 -18.59 -18.67 -0.20
N TYR A 32 -19.89 -18.74 -0.48
CA TYR A 32 -20.32 -18.85 -1.87
C TYR A 32 -19.85 -17.61 -2.63
N PRO A 33 -19.37 -17.74 -3.89
CA PRO A 33 -18.97 -16.60 -4.69
C PRO A 33 -20.04 -15.51 -4.70
N VAL A 34 -19.69 -14.33 -4.19
CA VAL A 34 -20.56 -13.16 -4.17
C VAL A 34 -20.26 -12.35 -5.42
N ALA A 35 -21.25 -12.19 -6.30
CA ALA A 35 -21.10 -11.38 -7.50
C ALA A 35 -20.67 -9.94 -7.16
N ALA A 36 -19.96 -9.29 -8.08
CA ALA A 36 -19.57 -7.91 -7.89
C ALA A 36 -20.78 -6.99 -7.73
N LEU A 37 -20.75 -6.16 -6.68
CA LEU A 37 -21.78 -5.18 -6.39
C LEU A 37 -21.24 -3.78 -6.68
N PRO A 38 -21.93 -2.94 -7.46
CA PRO A 38 -21.45 -1.60 -7.73
C PRO A 38 -21.31 -0.78 -6.44
N ILE A 39 -20.19 -0.04 -6.31
CA ILE A 39 -20.02 0.91 -5.23
C ILE A 39 -21.07 2.02 -5.39
N PRO A 40 -21.87 2.34 -4.36
CA PRO A 40 -22.91 3.34 -4.50
C PRO A 40 -22.30 4.73 -4.65
N ASN A 41 -22.76 5.46 -5.68
CA ASN A 41 -22.53 6.90 -5.75
C ASN A 41 -23.20 7.55 -4.53
N SER A 42 -22.42 8.32 -3.76
CA SER A 42 -22.88 8.84 -2.47
C SER A 42 -22.62 10.34 -2.35
N SER A 43 -23.65 11.07 -1.96
CA SER A 43 -23.48 12.39 -1.33
C SER A 43 -23.49 12.18 0.18
N ILE A 44 -22.57 12.80 0.91
CA ILE A 44 -22.58 12.80 2.40
C ILE A 44 -23.84 13.50 2.93
N LEU A 45 -24.55 14.29 2.09
CA LEU A 45 -25.73 15.05 2.50
C LEU A 45 -27.00 14.59 1.73
N PRO A 46 -28.10 14.25 2.45
CA PRO A 46 -29.35 13.77 1.85
C PRO A 46 -30.04 14.73 0.86
N ASN A 47 -29.63 16.00 0.79
CA ASN A 47 -30.36 17.06 0.08
C ASN A 47 -29.50 17.96 -0.83
N GLN A 48 -28.25 17.61 -1.12
CA GLN A 48 -27.44 18.38 -2.06
C GLN A 48 -27.68 17.90 -3.50
N LYS A 49 -27.98 18.84 -4.40
CA LYS A 49 -28.01 18.58 -5.84
C LYS A 49 -26.60 18.30 -6.33
N ILE A 50 -26.32 17.05 -6.68
CA ILE A 50 -25.11 16.66 -7.40
C ILE A 50 -25.20 17.25 -8.81
N SER A 51 -24.19 18.01 -9.22
CA SER A 51 -24.05 18.48 -10.59
C SER A 51 -23.43 17.39 -11.46
N PRO A 52 -23.91 17.19 -12.71
CA PRO A 52 -23.31 16.26 -13.65
C PRO A 52 -21.83 16.57 -13.90
N VAL A 53 -21.05 15.53 -14.17
CA VAL A 53 -19.64 15.60 -14.53
C VAL A 53 -19.39 14.71 -15.76
N PRO A 54 -18.37 15.00 -16.58
CA PRO A 54 -18.04 14.15 -17.72
C PRO A 54 -17.64 12.74 -17.27
N MET A 55 -18.10 11.71 -17.99
CA MET A 55 -17.67 10.32 -17.76
C MET A 55 -16.29 10.03 -18.38
N PHE A 56 -15.97 10.73 -19.47
CA PHE A 56 -14.71 10.64 -20.18
C PHE A 56 -14.25 12.05 -20.58
N ILE A 57 -12.97 12.33 -20.40
CA ILE A 57 -12.30 13.56 -20.83
C ILE A 57 -11.03 13.13 -21.56
N GLY A 58 -10.72 13.77 -22.69
CA GLY A 58 -9.57 13.42 -23.52
C GLY A 58 -9.96 12.51 -24.68
N GLU A 59 -9.01 11.71 -25.13
CA GLU A 59 -9.17 10.80 -26.28
C GLU A 59 -8.40 9.50 -26.07
N THR A 60 -8.73 8.48 -26.87
CA THR A 60 -7.94 7.26 -26.94
C THR A 60 -6.54 7.60 -27.43
N VAL A 61 -5.52 7.04 -26.79
CA VAL A 61 -4.13 7.24 -27.17
C VAL A 61 -3.53 6.02 -27.86
N THR A 62 -2.54 6.27 -28.71
CA THR A 62 -1.69 5.20 -29.23
C THR A 62 -0.56 4.96 -28.25
N ALA A 63 -0.32 3.69 -27.90
CA ALA A 63 0.78 3.29 -27.02
C ALA A 63 2.13 3.80 -27.56
N LYS A 64 2.92 4.41 -26.67
CA LYS A 64 4.31 4.83 -26.92
C LYS A 64 5.18 4.19 -25.86
N ALA A 65 5.74 3.02 -26.16
CA ALA A 65 6.52 2.29 -25.17
C ALA A 65 7.71 3.13 -24.67
N VAL A 66 7.93 3.15 -23.37
CA VAL A 66 9.18 3.63 -22.77
C VAL A 66 10.25 2.60 -23.06
N THR A 67 11.34 3.04 -23.69
CA THR A 67 12.43 2.15 -24.12
C THR A 67 13.72 2.48 -23.39
N GLY A 68 14.70 1.56 -23.41
CA GLY A 68 15.98 1.77 -22.75
C GLY A 68 15.96 1.54 -21.24
N THR A 69 14.88 1.00 -20.69
CA THR A 69 14.79 0.59 -19.29
C THR A 69 15.22 -0.86 -19.10
N THR A 70 15.91 -1.15 -18.00
CA THR A 70 16.26 -2.51 -17.61
C THR A 70 15.08 -3.15 -16.88
N PRO A 71 14.71 -4.41 -17.18
CA PRO A 71 13.72 -5.11 -16.38
C PRO A 71 14.15 -5.23 -14.92
N VAL A 72 13.23 -4.96 -13.99
CA VAL A 72 13.47 -5.20 -12.55
C VAL A 72 13.78 -6.68 -12.34
N PRO A 73 14.90 -7.04 -11.69
CA PRO A 73 15.26 -8.43 -11.44
C PRO A 73 14.18 -9.17 -10.63
N GLN A 74 13.95 -10.44 -10.98
CA GLN A 74 13.04 -11.31 -10.21
C GLN A 74 13.75 -11.78 -8.94
N ASN A 75 13.20 -11.41 -7.77
CA ASN A 75 13.62 -12.01 -6.51
C ASN A 75 13.11 -13.47 -6.46
N PRO A 76 13.99 -14.47 -6.25
CA PRO A 76 13.61 -15.89 -6.31
C PRO A 76 12.70 -16.35 -5.17
N PHE A 77 12.50 -15.52 -4.14
CA PHE A 77 11.65 -15.80 -2.98
C PHE A 77 10.35 -15.00 -2.97
N MET A 78 10.04 -14.30 -4.06
CA MET A 78 8.77 -13.61 -4.29
C MET A 78 8.05 -14.20 -5.50
N ALA A 79 6.73 -14.04 -5.56
CA ALA A 79 5.94 -14.36 -6.75
C ALA A 79 6.39 -13.53 -7.96
N GLU A 80 5.90 -13.89 -9.15
CA GLU A 80 6.27 -13.25 -10.41
C GLU A 80 6.08 -11.72 -10.34
N ASN A 81 7.13 -10.96 -10.67
CA ASN A 81 7.04 -9.53 -10.88
C ASN A 81 6.02 -9.25 -12.01
N PRO A 82 5.30 -8.13 -11.99
CA PRO A 82 5.23 -7.07 -10.97
C PRO A 82 3.98 -7.19 -10.06
N TRP A 83 3.58 -8.40 -9.65
CA TRP A 83 2.30 -8.62 -8.96
C TRP A 83 2.41 -9.16 -7.54
N ASN A 84 3.59 -9.08 -6.93
CA ASN A 84 3.88 -9.77 -5.68
C ASN A 84 3.76 -8.92 -4.41
N CYS A 85 3.66 -7.59 -4.52
CA CYS A 85 3.54 -6.71 -3.36
C CYS A 85 2.88 -5.37 -3.73
N MET A 86 2.65 -4.51 -2.71
CA MET A 86 2.03 -3.19 -2.87
C MET A 86 2.71 -2.32 -3.93
N HIS A 87 4.04 -2.38 -3.99
CA HIS A 87 4.88 -1.57 -4.89
C HIS A 87 5.49 -2.40 -6.02
N ASN A 88 4.71 -3.37 -6.52
CA ASN A 88 4.97 -4.20 -7.69
C ASN A 88 6.00 -5.33 -7.52
N ASP A 89 7.16 -5.00 -6.97
CA ASP A 89 8.33 -5.88 -7.00
C ASP A 89 9.30 -5.56 -5.86
N SER A 90 10.38 -6.33 -5.75
CA SER A 90 11.36 -6.17 -4.68
C SER A 90 12.07 -4.80 -4.68
N TYR A 91 12.12 -4.13 -5.84
CA TYR A 91 12.68 -2.79 -6.00
C TYR A 91 11.72 -1.67 -5.57
N GLN A 92 10.43 -2.01 -5.37
CA GLN A 92 9.37 -1.06 -5.10
C GLN A 92 9.19 -0.06 -6.25
N SER A 93 9.34 -0.53 -7.49
CA SER A 93 9.50 0.31 -8.69
C SER A 93 8.25 1.09 -9.09
N ASP A 94 7.06 0.56 -8.76
CA ASP A 94 5.75 1.00 -9.27
C ASP A 94 5.62 1.02 -10.81
N VAL A 95 6.52 0.32 -11.50
CA VAL A 95 6.55 0.18 -12.96
C VAL A 95 6.03 -1.19 -13.37
N TYR A 96 5.24 -1.21 -14.44
CA TYR A 96 4.72 -2.42 -15.08
C TYR A 96 5.26 -2.55 -16.51
N PRO A 97 5.81 -3.70 -16.92
CA PRO A 97 6.12 -3.96 -18.31
C PRO A 97 4.86 -4.26 -19.14
N THR A 98 3.73 -4.55 -18.50
CA THR A 98 2.47 -4.88 -19.15
C THR A 98 1.72 -3.63 -19.62
N PRO A 99 0.97 -3.72 -20.74
CA PRO A 99 0.15 -2.61 -21.20
C PRO A 99 -1.03 -2.39 -20.24
N GLY A 100 -1.33 -1.12 -19.96
CA GLY A 100 -2.58 -0.72 -19.30
C GLY A 100 -3.60 -0.14 -20.29
N PRO A 101 -4.72 0.41 -19.80
CA PRO A 101 -5.77 0.97 -20.65
C PRO A 101 -5.28 2.21 -21.43
N LEU A 102 -5.72 2.34 -22.68
CA LEU A 102 -5.43 3.45 -23.58
C LEU A 102 -6.61 4.44 -23.70
N GLY A 103 -7.73 4.16 -23.03
CA GLY A 103 -8.95 4.98 -23.11
C GLY A 103 -9.79 4.64 -24.34
N SER A 104 -9.67 3.43 -24.88
CA SER A 104 -10.49 2.94 -26.01
C SER A 104 -11.78 2.32 -25.47
N ASN A 105 -12.93 2.94 -25.73
CA ASN A 105 -14.25 2.48 -25.27
C ASN A 105 -14.25 1.99 -23.81
N PRO A 106 -13.75 2.79 -22.85
CA PRO A 106 -13.42 2.29 -21.53
C PRO A 106 -14.65 1.78 -20.77
N VAL A 107 -14.49 0.65 -20.11
CA VAL A 107 -15.51 0.02 -19.25
C VAL A 107 -15.05 0.11 -17.81
N VAL A 108 -15.85 0.78 -16.99
CA VAL A 108 -15.64 0.87 -15.53
C VAL A 108 -16.51 -0.17 -14.82
N SER A 109 -15.90 -0.93 -13.93
CA SER A 109 -16.58 -1.84 -13.01
C SER A 109 -16.15 -1.56 -11.57
N SER A 110 -16.92 -2.06 -10.60
CA SER A 110 -16.57 -1.95 -9.20
C SER A 110 -17.16 -3.09 -8.39
N THR A 111 -16.55 -3.37 -7.24
CA THR A 111 -17.07 -4.30 -6.24
C THR A 111 -17.05 -3.65 -4.86
N TRP A 112 -18.23 -3.60 -4.24
CA TRP A 112 -18.46 -3.07 -2.91
C TRP A 112 -18.07 -4.10 -1.86
N LEU A 113 -17.16 -3.73 -0.96
CA LEU A 113 -16.65 -4.60 0.11
C LEU A 113 -17.17 -4.17 1.50
N GLY A 114 -18.40 -3.65 1.57
CA GLY A 114 -19.08 -3.25 2.82
C GLY A 114 -20.50 -3.84 2.94
N PRO A 115 -21.39 -3.29 3.80
CA PRO A 115 -22.71 -3.88 4.04
C PRO A 115 -23.63 -3.88 2.81
N PRO A 116 -24.49 -4.90 2.60
CA PRO A 116 -24.76 -6.04 3.49
C PRO A 116 -23.68 -7.13 3.47
N ASP A 117 -22.74 -7.07 2.52
CA ASP A 117 -21.83 -8.17 2.22
C ASP A 117 -20.57 -8.20 3.09
N GLY A 118 -20.40 -7.24 4.01
CA GLY A 118 -19.29 -7.20 4.96
C GLY A 118 -19.20 -5.90 5.76
N ILE A 119 -18.07 -5.69 6.44
CA ILE A 119 -17.73 -4.40 7.09
C ILE A 119 -17.07 -3.51 6.05
N GLN A 120 -17.41 -2.22 6.02
CA GLN A 120 -16.77 -1.24 5.13
C GLN A 120 -15.24 -1.34 5.22
N ALA A 121 -14.60 -1.34 4.05
CA ALA A 121 -13.19 -1.63 3.88
C ALA A 121 -12.47 -0.49 3.15
N ILE A 122 -11.24 -0.23 3.56
CA ILE A 122 -10.28 0.56 2.78
C ILE A 122 -9.31 -0.45 2.17
N VAL A 123 -9.39 -0.68 0.87
CA VAL A 123 -8.45 -1.59 0.18
C VAL A 123 -7.12 -0.87 0.01
N VAL A 124 -6.06 -1.33 0.67
CA VAL A 124 -4.77 -0.64 0.71
C VAL A 124 -3.66 -1.35 -0.06
N GLY A 125 -3.75 -2.67 -0.20
CA GLY A 125 -2.79 -3.50 -0.93
C GLY A 125 -3.49 -4.47 -1.87
N MET A 126 -2.93 -4.68 -3.06
CA MET A 126 -3.39 -5.71 -4.00
C MET A 126 -2.22 -6.48 -4.60
N THR A 127 -2.42 -7.77 -4.83
CA THR A 127 -1.50 -8.66 -5.55
C THR A 127 -2.29 -9.57 -6.48
N PHE A 128 -1.61 -10.23 -7.43
CA PHE A 128 -2.29 -11.05 -8.44
C PHE A 128 -1.66 -12.43 -8.58
N ASP A 129 -2.52 -13.44 -8.66
CA ASP A 129 -2.17 -14.77 -9.12
C ASP A 129 -2.62 -14.90 -10.57
N ARG A 130 -1.67 -14.68 -11.47
CA ARG A 130 -1.90 -14.75 -12.92
C ARG A 130 -2.36 -16.13 -13.36
N ALA A 131 -1.85 -17.21 -12.76
CA ALA A 131 -2.14 -18.57 -13.20
C ALA A 131 -3.61 -18.92 -12.97
N ASN A 132 -4.20 -18.40 -11.90
CA ASN A 132 -5.59 -18.64 -11.51
C ASN A 132 -6.54 -17.46 -11.82
N ASN A 133 -6.02 -16.37 -12.37
CA ASN A 133 -6.77 -15.12 -12.63
C ASN A 133 -7.41 -14.53 -11.35
N LEU A 134 -6.66 -14.52 -10.25
CA LEU A 134 -7.13 -14.04 -8.95
C LEU A 134 -6.47 -12.72 -8.58
N LEU A 135 -7.26 -11.86 -7.95
CA LEU A 135 -6.82 -10.66 -7.26
C LEU A 135 -6.94 -10.92 -5.76
N ILE A 136 -5.86 -10.66 -5.02
CA ILE A 136 -5.84 -10.72 -3.55
C ILE A 136 -5.83 -9.28 -3.06
N ALA A 137 -6.84 -8.90 -2.28
CA ALA A 137 -6.97 -7.55 -1.72
C ALA A 137 -6.81 -7.56 -0.20
N ALA A 138 -5.86 -6.78 0.33
CA ALA A 138 -5.77 -6.47 1.74
C ALA A 138 -6.56 -5.21 2.08
N SER A 139 -7.60 -5.37 2.90
CA SER A 139 -8.51 -4.29 3.27
C SER A 139 -8.45 -3.98 4.75
N ILE A 140 -8.27 -2.71 5.11
CA ILE A 140 -8.45 -2.24 6.48
C ILE A 140 -9.95 -2.18 6.79
N LYS A 141 -10.39 -3.00 7.74
CA LYS A 141 -11.75 -3.00 8.29
C LYS A 141 -11.77 -2.20 9.57
N VAL A 142 -12.69 -1.23 9.69
CA VAL A 142 -12.81 -0.38 10.88
C VAL A 142 -14.16 -0.57 11.55
N LEU A 143 -14.13 -1.03 12.79
CA LEU A 143 -15.27 -1.24 13.67
C LEU A 143 -15.30 -0.12 14.73
N ARG A 144 -15.73 1.08 14.33
CA ARG A 144 -15.63 2.29 15.15
C ARG A 144 -16.37 2.20 16.48
N GLU A 145 -17.58 1.63 16.48
CA GLU A 145 -18.39 1.50 17.69
C GLU A 145 -17.75 0.55 18.70
N GLN A 146 -16.99 -0.44 18.21
CA GLN A 146 -16.28 -1.41 19.04
C GLN A 146 -14.85 -0.96 19.37
N GLY A 147 -14.32 0.06 18.70
CA GLY A 147 -12.98 0.60 18.94
C GLY A 147 -11.84 -0.24 18.34
N PHE A 148 -12.11 -1.05 17.32
CA PHE A 148 -11.11 -1.94 16.70
C PHE A 148 -10.98 -1.75 15.19
N ALA A 149 -9.83 -2.13 14.65
CA ALA A 149 -9.60 -2.35 13.22
C ALA A 149 -8.70 -3.55 12.97
N PHE A 150 -8.71 -4.07 11.74
CA PHE A 150 -7.90 -5.22 11.32
C PHE A 150 -7.74 -5.22 9.80
N VAL A 151 -6.80 -6.02 9.30
CA VAL A 151 -6.71 -6.33 7.87
C VAL A 151 -7.54 -7.57 7.56
N GLN A 152 -8.33 -7.53 6.49
CA GLN A 152 -8.96 -8.70 5.90
C GLN A 152 -8.34 -8.94 4.52
N LEU A 153 -7.86 -10.15 4.29
CA LEU A 153 -7.54 -10.62 2.94
C LEU A 153 -8.83 -11.06 2.24
N THR A 154 -9.01 -10.62 1.01
CA THR A 154 -10.16 -10.97 0.17
C THR A 154 -9.64 -11.56 -1.13
N LEU A 155 -10.07 -12.78 -1.46
CA LEU A 155 -9.79 -13.40 -2.76
C LEU A 155 -10.89 -13.01 -3.73
N ILE A 156 -10.52 -12.51 -4.90
CA ILE A 156 -11.44 -11.92 -5.87
C ILE A 156 -11.14 -12.49 -7.26
N ASP A 157 -12.17 -12.82 -8.03
CA ASP A 157 -12.02 -13.12 -9.45
C ASP A 157 -11.65 -11.83 -10.20
N ALA A 158 -10.48 -11.77 -10.84
CA ALA A 158 -9.94 -10.52 -11.38
C ALA A 158 -10.79 -9.95 -12.54
N THR A 159 -11.53 -10.80 -13.26
CA THR A 159 -12.33 -10.41 -14.42
C THR A 159 -13.70 -9.87 -14.02
N THR A 160 -14.36 -10.56 -13.10
CA THR A 160 -15.76 -10.31 -12.71
C THR A 160 -15.86 -9.45 -11.45
N LEU A 161 -14.77 -9.34 -10.68
CA LEU A 161 -14.70 -8.72 -9.34
C LEU A 161 -15.57 -9.43 -8.28
N ALA A 162 -15.95 -10.68 -8.52
CA ALA A 162 -16.68 -11.48 -7.55
C ALA A 162 -15.79 -11.83 -6.35
N THR A 163 -16.32 -11.71 -5.13
CA THR A 163 -15.61 -12.16 -3.92
C THR A 163 -15.72 -13.67 -3.80
N LEU A 164 -14.58 -14.35 -3.64
CA LEU A 164 -14.46 -15.80 -3.61
C LEU A 164 -14.19 -16.36 -2.21
N ALA A 165 -13.37 -15.67 -1.41
CA ALA A 165 -13.03 -16.08 -0.05
C ALA A 165 -12.56 -14.89 0.79
N ARG A 166 -12.59 -15.03 2.12
CA ARG A 166 -12.11 -14.02 3.06
C ARG A 166 -11.30 -14.63 4.20
N PHE A 167 -10.36 -13.85 4.71
CA PHE A 167 -9.52 -14.25 5.84
C PHE A 167 -9.19 -13.03 6.71
N ASP A 168 -9.64 -13.07 7.96
CA ASP A 168 -9.47 -11.97 8.92
C ASP A 168 -8.17 -12.12 9.72
N LEU A 169 -7.36 -11.08 9.74
CA LEU A 169 -6.24 -10.97 10.67
C LEU A 169 -6.70 -10.57 12.09
N PRO A 170 -5.85 -10.74 13.11
CA PRO A 170 -6.19 -10.40 14.48
C PRO A 170 -6.57 -8.93 14.64
N ARG A 171 -7.55 -8.66 15.50
CA ARG A 171 -8.07 -7.31 15.75
C ARG A 171 -7.14 -6.45 16.59
N GLU A 172 -7.01 -5.20 16.19
CA GLU A 172 -6.20 -4.17 16.86
C GLU A 172 -7.07 -3.07 17.42
N THR A 173 -6.69 -2.56 18.59
CA THR A 173 -7.33 -1.37 19.16
C THR A 173 -6.98 -0.15 18.32
N LEU A 174 -7.99 0.65 17.96
CA LEU A 174 -7.78 1.90 17.23
C LEU A 174 -6.96 2.88 18.07
N THR A 175 -5.86 3.38 17.51
CA THR A 175 -5.00 4.37 18.17
C THR A 175 -4.89 5.65 17.34
N GLY A 176 -5.75 6.63 17.65
CA GLY A 176 -5.65 7.98 17.09
C GLY A 176 -5.85 8.10 15.57
N THR A 177 -5.38 9.22 15.02
CA THR A 177 -5.46 9.56 13.58
C THR A 177 -4.22 9.04 12.85
N GLY A 178 -4.40 8.43 11.67
CA GLY A 178 -3.28 7.85 10.89
C GLY A 178 -2.96 6.38 11.24
N PHE A 179 -3.78 5.74 12.09
CA PHE A 179 -3.63 4.34 12.44
C PHE A 179 -3.72 3.41 11.22
N ARG A 180 -2.66 2.62 11.00
CA ARG A 180 -2.62 1.52 10.02
C ARG A 180 -2.43 0.20 10.78
N PRO A 181 -3.36 -0.77 10.69
CA PRO A 181 -3.13 -2.09 11.29
C PRO A 181 -1.94 -2.81 10.65
N ALA A 182 -1.37 -3.79 11.35
CA ALA A 182 -0.37 -4.71 10.81
C ALA A 182 -0.96 -5.54 9.65
N GLY A 183 -0.09 -5.98 8.74
CA GLY A 183 -0.47 -6.76 7.58
C GLY A 183 -0.83 -5.93 6.34
N THR A 184 -0.58 -4.63 6.37
CA THR A 184 -0.77 -3.73 5.22
C THR A 184 0.36 -3.85 4.19
N TYR A 185 1.60 -4.04 4.63
CA TYR A 185 2.74 -4.40 3.78
C TYR A 185 3.02 -5.90 3.88
N PHE A 186 2.33 -6.68 3.05
CA PHE A 186 2.59 -8.10 2.83
C PHE A 186 3.24 -8.31 1.46
N TYR A 187 3.80 -9.49 1.24
CA TYR A 187 4.20 -9.93 -0.10
C TYR A 187 3.70 -11.36 -0.38
N MET A 188 3.62 -11.70 -1.66
CA MET A 188 3.42 -13.07 -2.13
C MET A 188 4.77 -13.73 -2.37
N ALA A 189 4.99 -14.87 -1.71
CA ALA A 189 6.14 -15.73 -1.91
C ALA A 189 6.12 -16.41 -3.29
N GLN A 190 7.24 -17.00 -3.68
CA GLN A 190 7.46 -17.67 -4.97
C GLN A 190 6.48 -18.81 -5.28
N ASP A 191 5.82 -19.35 -4.26
CA ASP A 191 4.77 -20.38 -4.37
C ASP A 191 3.35 -19.80 -4.20
N ASN A 192 3.20 -18.49 -4.37
CA ASN A 192 1.98 -17.71 -4.20
C ASN A 192 1.39 -17.68 -2.77
N ARG A 193 2.09 -18.18 -1.75
CA ARG A 193 1.66 -17.97 -0.35
C ARG A 193 1.82 -16.50 0.04
N ILE A 194 0.86 -15.99 0.78
CA ILE A 194 0.89 -14.64 1.35
C ILE A 194 1.69 -14.70 2.65
N VAL A 195 2.75 -13.90 2.75
CA VAL A 195 3.57 -13.76 3.95
C VAL A 195 3.19 -12.44 4.62
N ILE A 196 2.54 -12.52 5.78
CA ILE A 196 1.87 -11.36 6.38
C ILE A 196 2.13 -11.24 7.87
N GLY A 197 2.52 -10.03 8.30
CA GLY A 197 2.78 -9.72 9.71
C GLY A 197 1.49 -9.37 10.45
N THR A 198 1.44 -9.71 11.74
CA THR A 198 0.30 -9.42 12.61
C THR A 198 0.66 -8.48 13.76
N LYS A 199 -0.38 -7.94 14.40
CA LYS A 199 -0.27 -7.11 15.61
C LYS A 199 0.27 -7.86 16.82
N ASP A 200 0.19 -9.19 16.80
CA ASP A 200 0.70 -10.05 17.86
C ASP A 200 2.20 -10.32 17.71
N ARG A 201 2.86 -9.61 16.77
CA ARG A 201 4.31 -9.74 16.48
C ARG A 201 4.64 -11.15 16.01
N THR A 202 3.75 -11.70 15.18
CA THR A 202 3.94 -12.99 14.50
C THR A 202 3.77 -12.83 13.00
N ILE A 203 4.43 -13.68 12.23
CA ILE A 203 4.28 -13.77 10.78
C ILE A 203 3.48 -15.03 10.44
N TRP A 204 2.45 -14.84 9.63
CA TRP A 204 1.57 -15.89 9.15
C TRP A 204 1.87 -16.19 7.68
N LEU A 205 1.82 -17.47 7.34
CA LEU A 205 1.87 -17.97 5.98
C LEU A 205 0.45 -18.35 5.59
N VAL A 206 -0.10 -17.69 4.58
CA VAL A 206 -1.50 -17.86 4.17
C VAL A 206 -1.55 -18.34 2.73
N SER A 207 -2.00 -19.57 2.52
CA SER A 207 -2.27 -20.11 1.18
C SER A 207 -3.76 -20.00 0.83
N TYR A 208 -4.11 -20.34 -0.40
CA TYR A 208 -5.49 -20.47 -0.84
C TYR A 208 -5.61 -21.60 -1.87
N SER A 209 -6.78 -22.23 -1.92
CA SER A 209 -7.03 -23.35 -2.82
C SER A 209 -8.48 -23.42 -3.29
N PHE A 210 -8.68 -23.98 -4.48
CA PHE A 210 -9.99 -24.32 -5.00
C PHE A 210 -10.36 -25.77 -4.71
N ASP A 211 -11.48 -25.99 -4.05
CA ASP A 211 -12.05 -27.31 -3.81
C ASP A 211 -13.00 -27.68 -4.94
N SER A 212 -12.56 -28.55 -5.85
CA SER A 212 -13.32 -28.94 -7.05
C SER A 212 -14.69 -29.60 -6.72
N PRO A 213 -14.81 -30.52 -5.76
CA PRO A 213 -16.10 -31.03 -5.29
C PRO A 213 -17.13 -29.98 -4.86
N THR A 214 -16.72 -28.94 -4.13
CA THR A 214 -17.65 -27.92 -3.63
C THR A 214 -17.76 -26.71 -4.55
N GLY A 215 -16.79 -26.50 -5.43
CA GLY A 215 -16.69 -25.34 -6.31
C GLY A 215 -16.32 -24.06 -5.56
N LEU A 216 -15.67 -24.17 -4.40
CA LEU A 216 -15.38 -23.04 -3.51
C LEU A 216 -13.89 -22.79 -3.37
N TRP A 217 -13.52 -21.52 -3.27
CA TRP A 217 -12.19 -21.10 -2.83
C TRP A 217 -12.16 -20.91 -1.31
N SER A 218 -11.01 -21.20 -0.72
CA SER A 218 -10.75 -20.97 0.71
C SER A 218 -9.31 -20.51 0.93
N PHE A 219 -9.10 -19.69 1.96
CA PHE A 219 -7.77 -19.41 2.51
C PHE A 219 -7.40 -20.43 3.59
N HIS A 220 -6.11 -20.67 3.79
CA HIS A 220 -5.57 -21.54 4.84
C HIS A 220 -4.43 -20.83 5.57
N HIS A 221 -4.39 -20.93 6.89
CA HIS A 221 -3.28 -20.46 7.71
C HIS A 221 -2.28 -21.60 7.89
N ASP A 222 -1.29 -21.67 7.01
CA ASP A 222 -0.42 -22.85 6.85
C ASP A 222 0.42 -23.14 8.09
N ASN A 223 0.82 -22.09 8.83
CA ASN A 223 1.61 -22.20 10.05
C ASN A 223 0.80 -21.90 11.32
N GLU A 224 -0.51 -22.16 11.35
CA GLU A 224 -1.38 -21.85 12.51
C GLU A 224 -0.89 -22.48 13.83
N ALA A 225 -0.38 -23.72 13.78
CA ALA A 225 0.09 -24.43 14.98
C ALA A 225 1.40 -23.84 15.55
N ALA A 226 2.18 -23.13 14.73
CA ALA A 226 3.48 -22.57 15.08
C ALA A 226 3.79 -21.35 14.19
N PRO A 227 3.07 -20.23 14.38
CA PRO A 227 3.35 -19.02 13.63
C PRO A 227 4.76 -18.52 13.95
N TRP A 228 5.43 -17.89 13.00
CA TRP A 228 6.78 -17.39 13.23
C TRP A 228 6.73 -16.25 14.25
N ASP A 229 7.41 -16.41 15.37
CA ASP A 229 7.27 -15.57 16.56
C ASP A 229 8.43 -14.56 16.68
N LEU A 230 8.10 -13.27 16.63
CA LEU A 230 9.04 -12.15 16.73
C LEU A 230 8.91 -11.43 18.08
N THR A 231 8.16 -11.97 19.04
CA THR A 231 7.83 -11.29 20.31
C THR A 231 9.03 -11.00 21.20
N ALA A 232 10.12 -11.77 21.06
CA ALA A 232 11.38 -11.53 21.75
C ALA A 232 12.20 -10.38 21.14
N HIS A 233 11.92 -10.00 19.89
CA HIS A 233 12.70 -9.04 19.10
C HIS A 233 11.95 -7.72 18.90
N ILE A 234 10.63 -7.77 18.77
CA ILE A 234 9.78 -6.58 18.65
C ILE A 234 9.15 -6.29 20.03
N PRO A 235 9.37 -5.09 20.61
CA PRO A 235 8.83 -4.73 21.92
C PRO A 235 7.30 -4.77 22.00
N GLN A 236 6.77 -4.97 23.21
CA GLN A 236 5.35 -4.83 23.46
C GLN A 236 4.86 -3.41 23.14
N GLY A 237 3.74 -3.31 22.41
CA GLY A 237 3.18 -2.02 21.96
C GLY A 237 3.68 -1.59 20.59
N ASP A 238 4.67 -2.29 20.03
CA ASP A 238 5.09 -2.17 18.64
C ASP A 238 4.48 -3.30 17.79
N SER A 239 4.47 -3.12 16.47
CA SER A 239 3.91 -4.08 15.51
C SER A 239 4.80 -4.19 14.27
N ILE A 240 4.70 -5.32 13.58
CA ILE A 240 5.34 -5.51 12.28
C ILE A 240 4.79 -4.45 11.31
N GLN A 241 5.71 -3.81 10.58
CA GLN A 241 5.46 -2.76 9.61
C GLN A 241 5.60 -3.26 8.19
N GLY A 242 6.64 -4.05 7.87
CA GLY A 242 6.93 -4.50 6.51
C GLY A 242 7.75 -5.79 6.51
N LEU A 243 7.57 -6.59 5.46
CA LEU A 243 8.19 -7.90 5.24
C LEU A 243 8.64 -8.00 3.78
N GLN A 244 9.89 -8.37 3.54
CA GLN A 244 10.38 -8.70 2.20
C GLN A 244 11.62 -9.60 2.28
N PRO A 245 11.77 -10.60 1.40
CA PRO A 245 12.97 -11.42 1.39
C PRO A 245 14.11 -10.70 0.66
N ASP A 246 15.35 -10.99 1.06
CA ASP A 246 16.52 -10.65 0.24
C ASP A 246 16.81 -11.74 -0.82
N TRP A 247 17.88 -11.57 -1.58
CA TRP A 247 18.28 -12.52 -2.63
C TRP A 247 18.95 -13.79 -2.11
N SER A 248 19.29 -13.83 -0.82
CA SER A 248 19.89 -15.01 -0.18
C SER A 248 18.84 -15.95 0.41
N GLY A 249 17.62 -15.47 0.63
CA GLY A 249 16.52 -16.23 1.22
C GLY A 249 16.29 -15.93 2.69
N LEU A 250 16.85 -14.83 3.22
CA LEU A 250 16.46 -14.32 4.52
C LEU A 250 15.21 -13.45 4.39
N LEU A 251 14.26 -13.64 5.30
CA LEU A 251 13.14 -12.71 5.43
C LEU A 251 13.57 -11.51 6.28
N TRP A 252 13.56 -10.33 5.67
CA TRP A 252 13.75 -9.08 6.40
C TRP A 252 12.41 -8.58 6.94
N PHE A 253 12.41 -8.16 8.19
CA PHE A 253 11.25 -7.56 8.85
C PHE A 253 11.60 -6.22 9.48
N THR A 254 10.63 -5.31 9.44
CA THR A 254 10.70 -4.01 10.12
C THR A 254 9.51 -3.84 11.06
N SER A 255 9.69 -3.13 12.17
CA SER A 255 8.59 -2.71 13.05
C SER A 255 8.32 -1.20 12.96
N LYS A 256 7.13 -0.75 13.38
CA LYS A 256 6.78 0.67 13.41
C LYS A 256 7.68 1.49 14.33
N GLY A 257 8.12 0.86 15.42
CA GLY A 257 9.02 1.43 16.41
C GLY A 257 10.50 1.42 16.00
N GLY A 258 10.84 0.98 14.79
CA GLY A 258 12.21 1.05 14.27
C GLY A 258 13.08 -0.18 14.55
N VAL A 259 12.49 -1.36 14.79
CA VAL A 259 13.24 -2.61 14.78
C VAL A 259 13.47 -3.05 13.34
N VAL A 260 14.68 -3.50 13.03
CA VAL A 260 15.06 -4.16 11.77
C VAL A 260 15.64 -5.52 12.12
N GLY A 261 15.17 -6.58 11.48
CA GLY A 261 15.64 -7.93 11.77
C GLY A 261 15.58 -8.87 10.58
N THR A 262 16.24 -10.00 10.72
CA THR A 262 16.27 -11.08 9.74
C THR A 262 15.74 -12.37 10.35
N LEU A 263 15.09 -13.17 9.52
CA LEU A 263 14.52 -14.46 9.88
C LEU A 263 14.88 -15.50 8.83
N ASP A 264 15.22 -16.71 9.27
CA ASP A 264 15.38 -17.88 8.41
C ASP A 264 14.00 -18.44 8.04
N MET A 265 13.66 -18.38 6.74
CA MET A 265 12.35 -18.83 6.24
C MET A 265 12.14 -20.35 6.29
N ASP A 266 13.19 -21.15 6.39
CA ASP A 266 13.07 -22.61 6.49
C ASP A 266 12.68 -23.03 7.91
N THR A 267 13.25 -22.36 8.91
CA THR A 267 13.03 -22.68 10.33
C THR A 267 11.97 -21.80 10.99
N GLY A 268 11.69 -20.63 10.45
CA GLY A 268 10.81 -19.64 11.07
C GLY A 268 11.44 -18.93 12.27
N LEU A 269 12.74 -19.05 12.45
CA LEU A 269 13.47 -18.50 13.59
C LEU A 269 14.11 -17.15 13.22
N VAL A 270 13.92 -16.16 14.08
CA VAL A 270 14.65 -14.89 13.98
C VAL A 270 16.13 -15.18 14.21
N ILE A 271 16.97 -14.68 13.30
CA ILE A 271 18.42 -14.78 13.41
C ILE A 271 18.92 -13.72 14.39
N ASP A 272 18.67 -12.45 14.07
CA ASP A 272 18.96 -11.33 14.95
C ASP A 272 18.13 -10.08 14.57
N SER A 273 18.16 -9.07 15.42
CA SER A 273 17.46 -7.80 15.23
C SER A 273 18.20 -6.64 15.89
N LEU A 274 18.12 -5.46 15.29
CA LEU A 274 18.60 -4.21 15.86
C LEU A 274 17.47 -3.19 16.01
N GLN A 275 17.62 -2.30 16.99
CA GLN A 275 16.72 -1.16 17.21
C GLN A 275 17.37 0.11 16.65
N LEU A 276 16.64 0.86 15.83
CA LEU A 276 17.00 2.21 15.41
C LEU A 276 16.60 3.21 16.51
N PRO A 277 17.54 3.81 17.24
CA PRO A 277 17.19 4.60 18.42
C PRO A 277 16.50 5.92 18.05
N GLY A 278 15.27 6.11 18.52
CA GLY A 278 14.52 7.35 18.33
C GLY A 278 13.97 7.55 16.90
N GLU A 279 14.01 6.50 16.08
CA GLU A 279 13.56 6.53 14.69
C GLU A 279 12.39 5.55 14.51
N ARG A 280 11.41 5.93 13.70
CA ARG A 280 10.28 5.08 13.32
C ARG A 280 10.39 4.68 11.85
N ILE A 281 9.78 3.55 11.50
CA ILE A 281 9.62 3.11 10.11
C ILE A 281 8.13 3.11 9.82
N VAL A 282 7.72 3.81 8.75
CA VAL A 282 6.29 4.08 8.48
C VAL A 282 5.83 3.59 7.11
N ASN A 283 6.76 3.27 6.22
CA ASN A 283 6.51 2.68 4.90
C ASN A 283 7.18 1.30 4.77
N GLY A 284 7.24 0.76 3.55
CA GLY A 284 7.90 -0.52 3.26
C GLY A 284 9.42 -0.38 3.14
N HIS A 285 10.06 -1.41 2.59
CA HIS A 285 11.48 -1.43 2.26
C HIS A 285 11.72 -2.13 0.93
N ALA A 286 12.82 -1.81 0.28
CA ALA A 286 13.26 -2.47 -0.94
C ALA A 286 14.43 -3.41 -0.67
N ALA A 287 14.61 -4.39 -1.53
CA ALA A 287 15.79 -5.25 -1.53
C ALA A 287 16.33 -5.31 -2.96
N GLY A 288 17.64 -5.43 -3.08
CA GLY A 288 18.32 -5.56 -4.36
C GLY A 288 19.14 -6.85 -4.47
N GLU A 289 19.41 -7.24 -5.72
CA GLU A 289 20.15 -8.45 -6.10
C GLU A 289 21.63 -8.45 -5.71
N GLU A 290 22.18 -7.29 -5.38
CA GLU A 290 23.49 -7.13 -4.75
C GLU A 290 23.49 -7.53 -3.26
N GLY A 291 22.32 -7.85 -2.70
CA GLY A 291 22.13 -8.25 -1.30
C GLY A 291 21.75 -7.11 -0.36
N GLY A 292 21.72 -5.87 -0.86
CA GLY A 292 21.38 -4.69 -0.05
C GLY A 292 19.88 -4.60 0.24
N VAL A 293 19.54 -4.28 1.49
CA VAL A 293 18.16 -3.97 1.93
C VAL A 293 18.06 -2.51 2.33
N TYR A 294 17.10 -1.80 1.74
CA TYR A 294 16.99 -0.36 1.75
C TYR A 294 15.77 0.08 2.54
N ILE A 295 16.04 0.75 3.67
CA ILE A 295 15.01 1.11 4.65
C ILE A 295 15.11 2.61 4.92
N ALA A 296 13.99 3.31 4.73
CA ALA A 296 13.85 4.68 5.19
C ALA A 296 13.14 4.71 6.55
N SER A 297 13.78 5.38 7.50
CA SER A 297 13.17 5.75 8.77
C SER A 297 12.67 7.20 8.71
N THR A 298 12.11 7.69 9.82
CA THR A 298 11.76 9.11 10.01
C THR A 298 12.93 10.08 9.85
N LEU A 299 14.20 9.68 10.04
CA LEU A 299 15.35 10.60 10.10
C LEU A 299 16.49 10.30 9.12
N ALA A 300 16.53 9.09 8.56
CA ALA A 300 17.62 8.65 7.71
C ALA A 300 17.22 7.55 6.73
N MET A 301 17.91 7.54 5.60
CA MET A 301 17.95 6.44 4.65
C MET A 301 19.08 5.48 5.05
N TYR A 302 18.79 4.19 5.01
CA TYR A 302 19.74 3.13 5.35
C TYR A 302 19.89 2.15 4.21
N ARG A 303 21.10 1.62 4.07
CA ARG A 303 21.34 0.29 3.51
C ARG A 303 21.77 -0.65 4.62
N PHE A 304 21.15 -1.80 4.66
CA PHE A 304 21.55 -2.96 5.44
C PHE A 304 22.08 -4.05 4.51
N ASP A 305 22.99 -4.86 5.04
CA ASP A 305 23.36 -6.15 4.47
C ASP A 305 23.31 -7.17 5.61
N ALA A 306 23.04 -8.43 5.30
CA ALA A 306 23.18 -9.51 6.26
C ALA A 306 24.67 -9.85 6.43
N ASP A 307 25.13 -10.02 7.67
CA ASP A 307 26.48 -10.53 7.92
C ASP A 307 26.58 -12.03 7.63
N SER A 308 27.74 -12.63 7.91
CA SER A 308 27.98 -14.05 7.63
C SER A 308 27.08 -15.01 8.41
N ASP A 309 26.52 -14.57 9.53
CA ASP A 309 25.60 -15.35 10.36
C ASP A 309 24.13 -15.04 10.00
N GLY A 310 23.90 -14.11 9.08
CA GLY A 310 22.58 -13.66 8.66
C GLY A 310 22.03 -12.50 9.48
N ALA A 311 22.79 -11.95 10.44
CA ALA A 311 22.32 -10.84 11.27
C ALA A 311 22.35 -9.51 10.49
N PRO A 312 21.38 -8.61 10.72
CA PRO A 312 21.33 -7.34 10.00
C PRO A 312 22.48 -6.42 10.44
N SER A 313 23.20 -5.86 9.46
CA SER A 313 24.26 -4.88 9.69
C SER A 313 24.04 -3.63 8.86
N ILE A 314 24.32 -2.46 9.45
CA ILE A 314 24.22 -1.17 8.74
C ILE A 314 25.47 -0.98 7.89
N SER A 315 25.30 -1.04 6.56
CA SER A 315 26.38 -0.74 5.62
C SER A 315 26.57 0.76 5.45
N TRP A 316 25.48 1.52 5.37
CA TRP A 316 25.53 2.97 5.46
C TRP A 316 24.22 3.56 5.98
N ARG A 317 24.34 4.76 6.54
CA ARG A 317 23.23 5.60 7.03
C ARG A 317 23.42 7.03 6.55
N LYS A 318 22.38 7.64 6.00
CA LYS A 318 22.39 9.02 5.51
C LYS A 318 21.17 9.76 6.03
N THR A 319 21.41 10.80 6.83
CA THR A 319 20.34 11.70 7.27
C THR A 319 19.86 12.56 6.11
N TYR A 320 18.58 12.86 6.08
CA TYR A 320 17.97 13.82 5.19
C TYR A 320 17.13 14.83 5.99
N ASP A 321 16.61 15.88 5.34
CA ASP A 321 15.74 16.83 6.02
C ASP A 321 14.36 16.19 6.30
N ALA A 322 14.17 15.71 7.53
CA ALA A 322 12.92 15.11 7.99
C ALA A 322 11.80 16.15 8.23
N GLY A 323 12.10 17.44 8.08
CA GLY A 323 11.20 18.54 8.42
C GLY A 323 11.02 18.71 9.92
N THR A 324 10.11 19.62 10.29
CA THR A 324 9.85 19.99 11.69
C THR A 324 8.47 19.54 12.19
N HIS A 325 7.60 19.06 11.29
CA HIS A 325 6.25 18.63 11.59
C HIS A 325 5.71 17.72 10.48
N ILE A 326 4.64 16.98 10.79
CA ILE A 326 3.89 16.17 9.83
C ILE A 326 3.14 17.12 8.88
N LYS A 327 3.50 17.13 7.60
CA LYS A 327 2.82 17.96 6.60
C LYS A 327 1.44 17.39 6.28
N GLU A 328 0.56 18.22 5.75
CA GLU A 328 -0.70 17.74 5.17
C GLU A 328 -0.37 16.73 4.07
N GLY A 329 -1.04 15.58 4.00
CA GLY A 329 -0.73 14.49 3.08
C GLY A 329 0.15 13.40 3.68
N GLN A 330 0.80 13.63 4.81
CA GLN A 330 1.66 12.65 5.49
C GLN A 330 1.05 12.09 6.77
N THR A 331 1.54 10.91 7.15
CA THR A 331 1.21 10.18 8.38
C THR A 331 2.25 10.39 9.47
N ASP A 332 3.47 10.77 9.11
CA ASP A 332 4.57 11.08 10.04
C ASP A 332 5.53 12.14 9.45
N ILE A 333 6.56 12.50 10.21
CA ILE A 333 7.74 13.18 9.69
C ILE A 333 8.61 12.22 8.88
N GLY A 334 9.57 12.77 8.15
CA GLY A 334 10.46 11.97 7.30
C GLY A 334 9.93 11.83 5.88
N THR A 335 10.43 10.84 5.15
CA THR A 335 10.29 10.76 3.70
C THR A 335 8.86 10.61 3.20
N GLY A 336 8.04 9.82 3.90
CA GLY A 336 6.73 9.35 3.41
C GLY A 336 6.81 8.36 2.24
N THR A 337 8.00 8.02 1.74
CA THR A 337 8.19 7.08 0.62
C THR A 337 8.83 5.78 1.10
N THR A 338 8.33 4.65 0.58
CA THR A 338 9.12 3.43 0.51
C THR A 338 10.33 3.71 -0.41
N PRO A 339 11.57 3.35 -0.04
CA PRO A 339 12.71 3.52 -0.93
C PRO A 339 12.51 2.77 -2.26
N THR A 340 12.80 3.45 -3.37
CA THR A 340 12.67 2.87 -4.71
C THR A 340 14.05 2.67 -5.32
N LEU A 341 14.36 1.44 -5.75
CA LEU A 341 15.61 1.13 -6.45
C LEU A 341 15.50 1.46 -7.94
N MET A 342 16.57 2.00 -8.49
CA MET A 342 16.68 2.52 -9.84
C MET A 342 17.92 1.93 -10.52
N GLY A 343 17.68 1.09 -11.54
CA GLY A 343 18.75 0.39 -12.25
C GLY A 343 19.63 -0.39 -11.26
N ASP A 344 20.93 -0.45 -11.53
CA ASP A 344 21.92 -1.13 -10.68
C ASP A 344 22.53 -0.25 -9.59
N ARG A 345 22.35 1.08 -9.67
CA ARG A 345 23.17 2.04 -8.91
C ARG A 345 22.41 2.91 -7.93
N PHE A 346 21.16 3.26 -8.19
CA PHE A 346 20.51 4.33 -7.43
C PHE A 346 19.38 3.84 -6.54
N VAL A 347 19.16 4.55 -5.44
CA VAL A 347 17.97 4.45 -4.60
C VAL A 347 17.42 5.84 -4.34
N THR A 348 16.11 6.01 -4.49
CA THR A 348 15.45 7.32 -4.40
C THR A 348 14.36 7.35 -3.34
N ILE A 349 14.22 8.51 -2.70
CA ILE A 349 13.17 8.86 -1.72
C ILE A 349 12.80 10.35 -1.89
N THR A 350 11.71 10.80 -1.27
CA THR A 350 11.56 12.25 -0.98
C THR A 350 12.10 12.60 0.40
N ASP A 351 12.45 13.87 0.63
CA ASP A 351 12.61 14.40 1.98
C ASP A 351 11.30 14.98 2.52
N ASN A 352 11.33 15.60 3.70
CA ASN A 352 10.24 16.42 4.22
C ASN A 352 10.71 17.86 4.50
N GLY A 353 11.64 18.34 3.67
CA GLY A 353 12.31 19.61 3.86
C GLY A 353 11.40 20.83 3.80
N GLN A 354 11.87 21.92 4.40
CA GLN A 354 11.17 23.21 4.44
C GLN A 354 12.06 24.34 3.90
N PRO A 355 11.49 25.29 3.13
CA PRO A 355 10.08 25.40 2.76
C PRO A 355 9.64 24.45 1.63
N GLN A 356 10.55 23.67 1.04
CA GLN A 356 10.25 22.86 -0.15
C GLN A 356 10.75 21.42 0.02
N MET A 357 9.97 20.48 -0.51
CA MET A 357 10.31 19.06 -0.56
C MET A 357 11.28 18.79 -1.71
N HIS A 358 12.20 17.85 -1.54
CA HIS A 358 13.12 17.38 -2.58
C HIS A 358 12.94 15.90 -2.87
N VAL A 359 13.22 15.50 -4.11
CA VAL A 359 13.56 14.12 -4.45
C VAL A 359 15.07 13.95 -4.26
N LEU A 360 15.45 12.93 -3.51
CA LEU A 360 16.84 12.63 -3.17
C LEU A 360 17.25 11.30 -3.80
N VAL A 361 18.35 11.31 -4.55
CA VAL A 361 18.92 10.13 -5.19
C VAL A 361 20.25 9.80 -4.54
N TYR A 362 20.39 8.58 -4.04
CA TYR A 362 21.61 8.08 -3.42
C TYR A 362 22.23 6.97 -4.24
N ASP A 363 23.57 6.89 -4.21
CA ASP A 363 24.31 5.74 -4.70
C ASP A 363 24.16 4.56 -3.73
N ARG A 364 23.71 3.40 -4.24
CA ARG A 364 23.49 2.16 -3.48
C ARG A 364 24.76 1.65 -2.81
N ALA A 365 25.93 1.90 -3.41
CA ALA A 365 27.19 1.36 -2.92
C ALA A 365 27.63 1.96 -1.58
N ASP A 366 27.53 3.27 -1.40
CA ASP A 366 28.07 3.99 -0.24
C ASP A 366 27.12 5.06 0.37
N GLY A 367 25.92 5.19 -0.20
CA GLY A 367 24.92 6.18 0.18
C GLY A 367 25.37 7.61 -0.12
N HIS A 368 26.30 7.84 -1.05
CA HIS A 368 26.59 9.19 -1.52
C HIS A 368 25.33 9.82 -2.11
N LEU A 369 24.97 11.03 -1.67
CA LEU A 369 23.87 11.79 -2.26
C LEU A 369 24.32 12.27 -3.64
N VAL A 370 23.77 11.67 -4.69
CA VAL A 370 24.07 11.96 -6.09
C VAL A 370 23.45 13.29 -6.48
N CYS A 371 22.15 13.46 -6.22
CA CYS A 371 21.45 14.70 -6.47
C CYS A 371 20.23 14.89 -5.56
N SER A 372 19.81 16.14 -5.45
CA SER A 372 18.68 16.60 -4.65
C SER A 372 17.90 17.62 -5.47
N GLU A 373 16.74 17.25 -5.99
CA GLU A 373 15.94 18.10 -6.88
C GLU A 373 14.70 18.63 -6.13
N PRO A 374 14.53 19.96 -6.01
CA PRO A 374 13.36 20.54 -5.36
C PRO A 374 12.10 20.32 -6.22
N VAL A 375 10.99 19.95 -5.58
CA VAL A 375 9.73 19.66 -6.27
C VAL A 375 8.55 20.42 -5.68
N PHE A 376 7.63 20.79 -6.57
CA PHE A 376 6.39 21.51 -6.30
C PHE A 376 6.57 22.87 -5.62
N GLN A 377 5.45 23.56 -5.38
CA GLN A 377 5.46 24.90 -4.81
C GLN A 377 5.91 24.87 -3.33
N PRO A 378 6.81 25.78 -2.89
CA PRO A 378 7.21 25.89 -1.50
C PRO A 378 6.02 26.03 -0.55
N GLY A 379 6.02 25.27 0.54
CA GLY A 379 4.99 25.24 1.58
C GLY A 379 3.73 24.45 1.20
N GLN A 380 3.68 23.86 0.00
CA GLN A 380 2.51 23.13 -0.50
C GLN A 380 2.91 21.79 -1.14
N ALA A 381 3.92 21.13 -0.56
CA ALA A 381 4.50 19.89 -1.07
C ALA A 381 4.59 18.84 0.05
N SER A 382 4.08 17.65 -0.22
CA SER A 382 4.26 16.45 0.61
C SER A 382 4.05 15.21 -0.25
N ASN A 383 4.59 14.09 0.22
CA ASN A 383 4.39 12.78 -0.38
C ASN A 383 4.27 11.74 0.74
N GLU A 384 3.37 10.77 0.57
CA GLU A 384 3.17 9.63 1.48
C GLU A 384 2.96 8.33 0.68
N ASN A 385 3.63 8.24 -0.46
CA ASN A 385 3.65 7.12 -1.38
C ASN A 385 5.08 6.91 -1.90
N SER A 386 5.40 5.71 -2.37
CA SER A 386 6.64 5.45 -3.11
C SER A 386 6.74 6.29 -4.39
N LEU A 387 7.96 6.40 -4.91
CA LEU A 387 8.23 7.02 -6.19
C LEU A 387 8.11 5.97 -7.31
N VAL A 388 7.57 6.36 -8.47
CA VAL A 388 7.64 5.50 -9.66
C VAL A 388 9.00 5.71 -10.30
N ALA A 389 9.78 4.65 -10.51
CA ALA A 389 11.11 4.82 -11.05
C ALA A 389 11.53 3.76 -12.07
N THR A 390 12.24 4.22 -13.09
CA THR A 390 13.03 3.39 -14.01
C THR A 390 14.51 3.49 -13.61
N ASP A 391 15.43 3.07 -14.48
CA ASP A 391 16.86 3.25 -14.29
C ASP A 391 17.29 4.71 -14.11
N THR A 392 16.60 5.63 -14.77
CA THR A 392 17.03 7.04 -14.89
C THR A 392 15.91 8.05 -14.72
N SER A 393 14.65 7.64 -14.69
CA SER A 393 13.51 8.54 -14.53
C SER A 393 12.75 8.26 -13.25
N ILE A 394 12.29 9.33 -12.61
CA ILE A 394 11.54 9.31 -11.36
C ILE A 394 10.26 10.11 -11.58
N ILE A 395 9.12 9.54 -11.21
CA ILE A 395 7.85 10.25 -11.10
C ILE A 395 7.53 10.45 -9.62
N VAL A 396 7.25 11.69 -9.26
CA VAL A 396 6.84 12.09 -7.91
C VAL A 396 5.51 12.82 -7.97
N GLU A 397 4.64 12.57 -7.00
CA GLU A 397 3.34 13.23 -6.87
C GLU A 397 3.26 14.11 -5.61
N ASN A 398 2.25 14.98 -5.58
CA ASN A 398 1.99 15.88 -4.45
C ASN A 398 0.69 15.51 -3.73
N ASN A 399 0.79 15.08 -2.48
CA ASN A 399 -0.35 14.73 -1.63
C ASN A 399 -0.78 15.88 -0.70
N PHE A 400 -0.18 17.07 -0.85
CA PHE A 400 -0.42 18.18 0.05
C PHE A 400 -1.89 18.63 0.04
N GLY A 401 -2.44 18.82 1.23
CA GLY A 401 -3.84 19.21 1.44
C GLY A 401 -4.74 18.07 1.91
N TYR A 402 -4.22 16.85 2.05
CA TYR A 402 -5.00 15.69 2.52
C TYR A 402 -4.74 15.34 3.99
N LYS A 403 -5.73 15.49 4.88
CA LYS A 403 -5.62 15.06 6.28
C LYS A 403 -6.73 14.12 6.71
N ASN A 404 -7.91 14.31 6.13
CA ASN A 404 -9.12 13.63 6.53
C ASN A 404 -9.96 13.32 5.30
N ALA A 405 -10.08 12.02 5.01
CA ALA A 405 -10.82 11.48 3.86
C ALA A 405 -12.28 11.97 3.77
N LEU A 406 -12.92 12.28 4.91
CA LEU A 406 -14.31 12.72 4.98
C LEU A 406 -14.45 14.24 4.85
N LYS A 407 -13.35 14.99 4.81
CA LYS A 407 -13.33 16.45 4.77
C LYS A 407 -12.62 16.97 3.52
N ASP A 408 -11.36 16.66 3.32
CA ASP A 408 -10.52 17.47 2.45
C ASP A 408 -10.79 17.23 0.96
N THR A 409 -11.39 16.09 0.63
CA THR A 409 -11.85 15.72 -0.71
C THR A 409 -13.37 15.62 -0.81
N THR A 410 -14.10 16.29 0.09
CA THR A 410 -15.57 16.29 0.10
C THR A 410 -16.14 17.68 -0.12
N HIS A 411 -17.39 17.76 -0.59
CA HIS A 411 -18.09 19.01 -0.90
C HIS A 411 -17.38 19.82 -2.01
N GLY A 412 -16.95 19.14 -3.06
CA GLY A 412 -16.25 19.75 -4.19
C GLY A 412 -14.79 20.13 -3.92
N ARG A 413 -14.29 19.96 -2.68
CA ARG A 413 -12.91 20.32 -2.29
C ARG A 413 -11.87 19.35 -2.83
N THR A 414 -10.63 19.80 -2.99
CA THR A 414 -9.52 18.94 -3.43
C THR A 414 -8.20 19.38 -2.81
N THR A 415 -7.17 18.57 -3.02
CA THR A 415 -5.79 18.78 -2.61
C THR A 415 -5.03 19.70 -3.58
N THR A 416 -3.82 20.10 -3.19
CA THR A 416 -2.92 20.84 -4.08
C THR A 416 -2.48 19.93 -5.23
N PRO A 417 -2.47 20.42 -6.48
CA PRO A 417 -2.02 19.63 -7.62
C PRO A 417 -0.49 19.45 -7.65
N GLY A 418 -0.05 18.42 -8.36
CA GLY A 418 1.36 18.18 -8.61
C GLY A 418 1.68 16.74 -9.01
N LEU A 419 2.30 16.60 -10.17
CA LEU A 419 3.05 15.42 -10.59
C LEU A 419 4.29 15.91 -11.36
N ALA A 420 5.45 15.31 -11.19
CA ALA A 420 6.65 15.70 -11.93
C ALA A 420 7.44 14.48 -12.37
N ARG A 421 8.09 14.60 -13.54
CA ARG A 421 9.16 13.70 -13.97
C ARG A 421 10.51 14.36 -13.75
N ILE A 422 11.42 13.62 -13.14
CA ILE A 422 12.81 14.00 -12.91
C ILE A 422 13.67 12.93 -13.56
N ASP A 423 14.63 13.34 -14.37
CA ASP A 423 15.61 12.44 -14.94
C ASP A 423 16.97 12.60 -14.23
N VAL A 424 17.69 11.50 -14.08
CA VAL A 424 19.04 11.41 -13.51
C VAL A 424 20.01 11.14 -14.65
N GLU A 425 20.81 12.14 -15.00
CA GLU A 425 21.81 12.07 -16.07
C GLU A 425 23.14 12.67 -15.60
N ASN A 426 24.24 11.94 -15.80
CA ASN A 426 25.59 12.37 -15.41
C ASN A 426 25.69 12.79 -13.93
N ASP A 427 25.11 11.98 -13.04
CA ASP A 427 25.04 12.23 -11.59
C ASP A 427 24.37 13.57 -11.22
N ALA A 428 23.46 14.06 -12.07
CA ALA A 428 22.63 15.23 -11.82
C ALA A 428 21.15 14.91 -12.06
N CYS A 429 20.30 15.43 -11.17
CA CYS A 429 18.85 15.38 -11.33
C CYS A 429 18.40 16.60 -12.13
N ARG A 430 17.37 16.44 -12.97
CA ARG A 430 16.69 17.53 -13.66
C ARG A 430 15.22 17.25 -13.77
N THR A 431 14.39 18.20 -13.34
CA THR A 431 12.96 18.19 -13.69
C THR A 431 12.76 18.32 -15.20
N VAL A 432 12.12 17.32 -15.80
CA VAL A 432 11.77 17.29 -17.23
C VAL A 432 10.46 18.05 -17.47
N TRP A 433 9.45 17.74 -16.67
CA TRP A 433 8.16 18.41 -16.68
C TRP A 433 7.51 18.36 -15.30
N THR A 434 6.59 19.30 -15.06
CA THR A 434 5.72 19.33 -13.89
C THR A 434 4.29 19.58 -14.37
N ASN A 435 3.37 18.68 -14.01
CA ASN A 435 1.94 18.87 -14.17
C ASN A 435 1.39 19.56 -12.91
N GLU A 436 1.06 20.84 -13.03
CA GLU A 436 0.50 21.66 -11.94
C GLU A 436 -1.04 21.69 -11.94
N SER A 437 -1.69 20.84 -12.75
CA SER A 437 -3.14 20.85 -12.94
C SER A 437 -3.86 19.69 -12.25
N GLU A 438 -3.19 18.55 -12.12
CA GLU A 438 -3.80 17.33 -11.57
C GLU A 438 -3.66 17.26 -10.05
N SER A 439 -4.81 17.20 -9.37
CA SER A 439 -4.89 16.98 -7.92
C SER A 439 -4.98 15.49 -7.64
N ILE A 440 -3.93 14.94 -7.04
CA ILE A 440 -3.78 13.53 -6.66
C ILE A 440 -3.79 13.46 -5.13
N PRO A 441 -4.93 13.14 -4.50
CA PRO A 441 -5.01 13.28 -3.06
C PRO A 441 -4.02 12.40 -2.29
N THR A 442 -3.93 11.11 -2.65
CA THR A 442 -3.13 10.12 -1.90
C THR A 442 -2.80 8.84 -2.69
N LEU A 443 -2.85 8.79 -4.03
CA LEU A 443 -2.73 7.51 -4.75
C LEU A 443 -1.28 7.04 -4.86
N ILE A 444 -0.95 5.77 -4.61
CA ILE A 444 0.31 5.21 -5.16
C ILE A 444 0.17 5.11 -6.69
N THR A 445 0.66 6.13 -7.39
CA THR A 445 0.70 6.22 -8.86
C THR A 445 1.56 5.09 -9.43
N LYS A 446 1.19 4.57 -10.61
CA LYS A 446 1.91 3.51 -11.33
C LYS A 446 2.21 3.91 -12.75
N MET A 447 3.15 3.23 -13.42
CA MET A 447 3.44 3.45 -14.84
C MET A 447 3.44 2.16 -15.64
N SER A 448 2.93 2.19 -16.87
CA SER A 448 3.12 1.13 -17.85
C SER A 448 4.20 1.50 -18.86
N LEU A 449 5.28 0.70 -18.90
CA LEU A 449 6.33 0.84 -19.91
C LEU A 449 5.81 0.54 -21.31
N ALA A 450 4.87 -0.39 -21.44
CA ALA A 450 4.35 -0.77 -22.75
C ALA A 450 3.49 0.31 -23.40
N THR A 451 2.77 1.12 -22.62
CA THR A 451 1.93 2.21 -23.16
C THR A 451 2.57 3.59 -23.08
N GLY A 452 3.56 3.79 -22.22
CA GLY A 452 4.14 5.12 -21.94
C GLY A 452 3.21 5.99 -21.11
N LEU A 453 2.31 5.37 -20.36
CA LEU A 453 1.31 6.07 -19.56
C LEU A 453 1.58 5.88 -18.07
N ILE A 454 1.53 7.00 -17.36
CA ILE A 454 1.47 7.07 -15.91
C ILE A 454 -0.02 7.04 -15.54
N TYR A 455 -0.42 6.06 -14.75
CA TYR A 455 -1.76 5.90 -14.24
C TYR A 455 -1.85 6.43 -12.81
N THR A 456 -2.63 7.49 -12.67
CA THR A 456 -2.94 8.12 -11.38
C THR A 456 -4.45 8.23 -11.17
N TYR A 457 -4.86 8.78 -10.03
CA TYR A 457 -6.26 8.87 -9.63
C TYR A 457 -6.56 10.25 -9.06
N THR A 458 -7.30 11.02 -9.84
CA THR A 458 -7.46 12.45 -9.60
C THR A 458 -8.83 12.78 -9.06
N LYS A 459 -8.85 13.87 -8.29
CA LYS A 459 -10.05 14.44 -7.70
C LYS A 459 -10.08 15.92 -8.06
N PRO A 460 -10.59 16.34 -9.24
CA PRO A 460 -10.67 17.77 -9.53
C PRO A 460 -11.64 18.47 -8.59
N LYS A 461 -11.53 19.81 -8.48
CA LYS A 461 -12.58 20.60 -7.83
C LYS A 461 -13.91 20.33 -8.55
N GLY A 462 -14.88 19.86 -7.79
CA GLY A 462 -16.16 19.46 -8.37
C GLY A 462 -17.13 20.63 -8.50
N PRO A 463 -18.03 20.60 -9.49
CA PRO A 463 -19.09 21.58 -9.60
C PRO A 463 -20.04 21.49 -8.39
N ALA A 464 -20.37 22.65 -7.81
CA ALA A 464 -21.15 22.76 -6.58
C ALA A 464 -20.54 21.94 -5.43
N ALA A 465 -21.12 20.79 -5.11
CA ALA A 465 -20.66 19.88 -4.07
C ALA A 465 -20.41 18.45 -4.57
N THR A 466 -20.36 18.25 -5.89
CA THR A 466 -20.03 16.95 -6.48
C THR A 466 -18.59 16.59 -6.15
N ASP A 467 -18.33 15.33 -5.80
CA ASP A 467 -16.99 14.82 -5.54
C ASP A 467 -16.63 13.75 -6.58
N PRO A 468 -16.22 14.15 -7.80
CA PRO A 468 -15.92 13.19 -8.85
C PRO A 468 -14.49 12.66 -8.70
N TRP A 469 -14.33 11.36 -8.93
CA TRP A 469 -13.05 10.68 -8.90
C TRP A 469 -12.77 10.02 -10.23
N TYR A 470 -11.55 10.19 -10.74
CA TYR A 470 -11.18 9.78 -12.09
C TYR A 470 -9.93 8.92 -12.09
N PHE A 471 -9.99 7.78 -12.78
CA PHE A 471 -8.77 7.22 -13.36
C PHE A 471 -8.20 8.24 -14.34
N THR A 472 -6.91 8.49 -14.27
CA THR A 472 -6.24 9.52 -15.06
C THR A 472 -4.98 8.93 -15.66
N ALA A 473 -4.80 9.08 -16.97
CA ALA A 473 -3.52 8.77 -17.62
C ALA A 473 -2.80 10.04 -18.01
N ILE A 474 -1.49 10.04 -17.76
CA ILE A 474 -0.56 11.11 -18.09
C ILE A 474 0.53 10.53 -19.00
N ASP A 475 0.82 11.21 -20.11
CA ASP A 475 1.90 10.82 -21.03
C ASP A 475 3.25 11.01 -20.33
N PHE A 476 4.06 9.95 -20.26
CA PHE A 476 5.34 9.93 -19.57
C PHE A 476 6.36 10.93 -20.14
N GLU A 477 6.30 11.22 -21.43
CA GLU A 477 7.26 12.10 -22.10
C GLU A 477 6.88 13.57 -21.93
N THR A 478 5.58 13.89 -21.99
CA THR A 478 5.12 15.30 -22.01
C THR A 478 4.57 15.79 -20.68
N GLY A 479 4.13 14.89 -19.78
CA GLY A 479 3.41 15.25 -18.56
C GLY A 479 1.97 15.70 -18.79
N GLU A 480 1.47 15.60 -20.02
CA GLU A 480 0.11 15.98 -20.37
C GLU A 480 -0.89 14.90 -19.94
N THR A 481 -1.99 15.34 -19.34
CA THR A 481 -3.14 14.46 -19.08
C THR A 481 -3.81 14.09 -20.39
N VAL A 482 -3.73 12.82 -20.79
CA VAL A 482 -4.27 12.36 -22.09
C VAL A 482 -5.72 11.91 -22.00
N TRP A 483 -6.11 11.30 -20.87
CA TRP A 483 -7.50 10.99 -20.60
C TRP A 483 -7.84 10.95 -19.11
N LYS A 484 -9.13 11.13 -18.82
CA LYS A 484 -9.75 10.87 -17.51
C LYS A 484 -11.02 10.05 -17.69
N ILE A 485 -11.17 9.00 -16.91
CA ILE A 485 -12.35 8.12 -16.90
C ILE A 485 -12.97 8.16 -15.51
N LEU A 486 -14.24 8.54 -15.43
CA LEU A 486 -14.96 8.67 -14.16
C LEU A 486 -15.09 7.30 -13.50
N ALA A 487 -14.44 7.11 -12.36
CA ALA A 487 -14.61 5.92 -11.53
C ALA A 487 -15.94 5.97 -10.77
N GLY A 488 -16.29 7.16 -10.26
CA GLY A 488 -17.56 7.40 -9.59
C GLY A 488 -17.60 8.73 -8.85
N VAL A 489 -18.67 8.92 -8.07
CA VAL A 489 -18.95 10.17 -7.34
C VAL A 489 -19.19 9.89 -5.87
N GLY A 490 -18.46 10.60 -5.01
CA GLY A 490 -18.66 10.57 -3.57
C GLY A 490 -17.45 10.06 -2.78
N VAL A 491 -17.61 10.05 -1.47
CA VAL A 491 -16.51 9.70 -0.54
C VAL A 491 -16.09 8.23 -0.63
N LEU A 492 -17.00 7.34 -1.02
CA LEU A 492 -16.69 5.91 -1.16
C LEU A 492 -15.69 5.59 -2.27
N TYR A 493 -15.50 6.53 -3.20
CA TYR A 493 -14.52 6.46 -4.28
C TYR A 493 -13.16 7.09 -3.90
N ASN A 494 -13.00 7.60 -2.67
CA ASN A 494 -11.72 8.09 -2.19
C ASN A 494 -10.74 6.91 -2.00
N ASN A 495 -9.54 7.02 -2.56
CA ASN A 495 -8.54 5.94 -2.49
C ASN A 495 -7.89 5.81 -1.10
N HIS A 496 -7.77 6.91 -0.35
CA HIS A 496 -7.21 6.95 1.02
C HIS A 496 -5.89 6.15 1.20
N TYR A 497 -4.83 6.59 0.52
CA TYR A 497 -3.49 5.97 0.52
C TYR A 497 -3.42 4.58 -0.14
N ALA A 498 -4.48 4.14 -0.82
CA ALA A 498 -4.43 2.97 -1.68
C ALA A 498 -3.67 3.27 -2.99
N GLY A 499 -3.00 2.26 -3.53
CA GLY A 499 -2.38 2.32 -4.85
C GLY A 499 -3.31 2.02 -6.02
N ALA A 500 -2.83 2.40 -7.21
CA ALA A 500 -3.30 1.82 -8.47
C ALA A 500 -2.56 0.50 -8.73
N TYR A 501 -3.14 -0.39 -9.54
CA TYR A 501 -2.52 -1.67 -9.88
C TYR A 501 -2.92 -2.06 -11.31
N LEU A 502 -1.96 -2.54 -12.10
CA LEU A 502 -2.26 -3.14 -13.40
C LEU A 502 -2.31 -4.65 -13.26
N GLY A 503 -3.46 -5.24 -13.57
CA GLY A 503 -3.62 -6.69 -13.61
C GLY A 503 -2.89 -7.32 -14.80
N PRO A 504 -2.71 -8.66 -14.81
CA PRO A 504 -2.10 -9.37 -15.92
C PRO A 504 -2.80 -9.20 -17.27
N ASP A 505 -4.07 -8.84 -17.28
CA ASP A 505 -4.89 -8.58 -18.48
C ASP A 505 -4.84 -7.11 -18.94
N GLY A 506 -4.10 -6.26 -18.23
CA GLY A 506 -4.02 -4.82 -18.49
C GLY A 506 -5.16 -3.99 -17.90
N THR A 507 -6.06 -4.59 -17.11
CA THR A 507 -7.07 -3.85 -16.35
C THR A 507 -6.39 -3.02 -15.27
N LEU A 508 -6.79 -1.75 -15.11
CA LEU A 508 -6.33 -0.85 -14.07
C LEU A 508 -7.29 -0.88 -12.89
N TYR A 509 -6.79 -1.23 -11.70
CA TYR A 509 -7.54 -1.32 -10.46
C TYR A 509 -7.10 -0.22 -9.49
N VAL A 510 -8.04 0.32 -8.71
CA VAL A 510 -7.76 1.22 -7.59
C VAL A 510 -8.57 0.78 -6.37
N GLY A 511 -7.89 0.66 -5.24
CA GLY A 511 -8.54 0.46 -3.95
C GLY A 511 -9.19 1.77 -3.48
N VAL A 512 -10.39 1.69 -2.91
CA VAL A 512 -11.15 2.85 -2.42
C VAL A 512 -11.83 2.53 -1.09
N LEU A 513 -12.34 3.57 -0.41
CA LEU A 513 -13.11 3.44 0.85
C LEU A 513 -14.36 2.53 0.73
N GLY A 514 -14.80 2.24 -0.49
CA GLY A 514 -15.91 1.33 -0.75
C GLY A 514 -15.53 -0.07 -1.24
N GLY A 515 -14.26 -0.36 -1.50
CA GLY A 515 -13.84 -1.62 -2.11
C GLY A 515 -12.89 -1.38 -3.26
N ILE A 516 -13.18 -1.91 -4.44
CA ILE A 516 -12.31 -1.82 -5.62
C ILE A 516 -13.09 -1.24 -6.79
N VAL A 517 -12.46 -0.32 -7.52
CA VAL A 517 -12.89 0.11 -8.84
C VAL A 517 -11.88 -0.36 -9.88
N ALA A 518 -12.35 -0.71 -11.07
CA ALA A 518 -11.50 -1.15 -12.17
C ALA A 518 -11.90 -0.46 -13.47
N VAL A 519 -10.93 -0.25 -14.36
CA VAL A 519 -11.15 0.23 -15.72
C VAL A 519 -10.31 -0.55 -16.70
N ARG A 520 -10.92 -0.92 -17.83
CA ARG A 520 -10.26 -1.56 -18.97
C ARG A 520 -10.79 -0.99 -20.27
N ASP A 521 -10.02 -1.12 -21.33
CA ASP A 521 -10.51 -0.80 -22.66
C ASP A 521 -11.55 -1.84 -23.11
N GLY A 522 -12.55 -1.36 -23.85
CA GLY A 522 -13.56 -2.20 -24.49
C GLY A 522 -13.12 -2.69 -25.87
N GLU A 523 -13.90 -3.62 -26.43
CA GLU A 523 -13.75 -4.06 -27.83
C GLU A 523 -14.06 -2.96 -28.85
#